data_AF-A0A497BNL3-F1
#
_entry.id   AF-A0A497BNL3-F1
#
_cell.length_a   1.000
_cell.length_b   1.000
_cell.length_c   1.000
_cell.angle_alpha   90.00
_cell.angle_beta   90.00
_cell.angle_gamma   90.00
#
_symmetry.space_group_name_H-M   'P 1'
#
loop_
_entity.id
_entity.type
_entity.pdbx_description
1 polymer ?
#
loop_
_entity_poly.entity_id
_entity_poly.type
_entity_poly.pdbx_seq_one_letter_code
_entity_poly.pdbx_strand_id
1 'polypeptide(L)'
;MSDEHRHHHHDHAGGEHTDLDKLRVLLPHWIEHNEEHAAGFEGWAARARVLGQEETALRIEEAVERMAACNQSLAAALQALEG
;
A
#
# COMPACT_ATOMS: atom_id res chain seq x y z
N MET A 1 -18.77 -26.17 -34.76
CA MET A 1 -19.61 -25.24 -33.98
C MET A 1 -18.77 -24.86 -32.79
N SER A 2 -17.98 -23.81 -32.93
CA SER A 2 -17.01 -23.40 -31.92
C SER A 2 -17.69 -22.40 -31.00
N ASP A 3 -17.74 -22.77 -29.73
CA ASP A 3 -18.33 -22.05 -28.62
C ASP A 3 -17.74 -20.63 -28.55
N GLU A 4 -18.59 -19.66 -28.85
CA GLU A 4 -18.31 -18.24 -28.74
C GLU A 4 -18.32 -17.91 -27.25
N HIS A 5 -17.12 -17.85 -26.64
CA HIS A 5 -16.97 -17.45 -25.24
C HIS A 5 -17.28 -15.95 -25.13
N ARG A 6 -18.57 -15.65 -25.12
CA ARG A 6 -19.17 -14.36 -24.92
C ARG A 6 -18.92 -13.97 -23.47
N HIS A 7 -17.88 -13.18 -23.24
CA HIS A 7 -17.65 -12.53 -21.95
C HIS A 7 -18.89 -11.70 -21.62
N HIS A 8 -19.68 -12.21 -20.69
CA HIS A 8 -20.80 -11.49 -20.11
C HIS A 8 -20.24 -10.28 -19.36
N HIS A 9 -20.36 -9.11 -19.99
CA HIS A 9 -20.27 -7.83 -19.30
C HIS A 9 -21.45 -7.80 -18.32
N HIS A 10 -21.15 -7.88 -17.03
CA HIS A 10 -22.16 -7.82 -16.00
C HIS A 10 -22.53 -6.35 -15.80
N ASP A 11 -23.67 -5.94 -16.34
CA ASP A 11 -24.34 -4.70 -15.96
C ASP A 11 -24.90 -4.90 -14.54
N HIS A 12 -24.22 -4.38 -13.52
CA HIS A 12 -24.78 -4.23 -12.18
C HIS A 12 -25.25 -2.79 -11.97
N ALA A 13 -26.54 -2.58 -12.24
CA ALA A 13 -27.30 -1.48 -11.65
C ALA A 13 -27.44 -1.71 -10.14
N GLY A 14 -26.42 -1.29 -9.38
CA GLY A 14 -26.37 -1.42 -7.93
C GLY A 14 -25.13 -0.75 -7.34
N GLY A 15 -25.07 0.59 -7.40
CA GLY A 15 -24.07 1.40 -6.67
C GLY A 15 -22.63 0.87 -6.73
N GLU A 16 -22.14 0.50 -7.90
CA GLU A 16 -20.76 0.02 -8.05
C GLU A 16 -19.82 1.23 -8.08
N HIS A 17 -18.95 1.32 -7.06
CA HIS A 17 -17.81 2.22 -7.11
C HIS A 17 -16.94 1.86 -8.31
N THR A 18 -16.67 2.84 -9.16
CA THR A 18 -15.73 2.68 -10.27
C THR A 18 -14.36 2.30 -9.71
N ASP A 19 -13.50 1.68 -10.52
CA ASP A 19 -12.14 1.39 -10.07
C ASP A 19 -11.38 2.67 -9.68
N LEU A 20 -11.76 3.81 -10.27
CA LEU A 20 -11.28 5.13 -9.86
C LEU A 20 -11.73 5.50 -8.44
N ASP A 21 -13.00 5.26 -8.09
CA ASP A 21 -13.51 5.51 -6.74
C ASP A 21 -12.85 4.58 -5.71
N LYS A 22 -12.57 3.33 -6.09
CA LYS A 22 -11.80 2.40 -5.24
C LYS A 22 -10.39 2.90 -5.01
N LEU A 23 -9.69 3.40 -6.05
CA LEU A 23 -8.33 3.95 -5.90
C LEU A 23 -8.29 5.13 -4.92
N ARG A 24 -9.30 6.00 -4.95
CA ARG A 24 -9.42 7.13 -4.00
C ARG A 24 -9.55 6.70 -2.55
N VAL A 25 -10.09 5.50 -2.29
CA VAL A 25 -10.19 4.92 -0.94
C VAL A 25 -8.94 4.13 -0.57
N LEU A 26 -8.40 3.34 -1.52
CA LEU A 26 -7.28 2.43 -1.27
C LEU A 26 -5.95 3.16 -1.05
N LEU A 27 -5.66 4.22 -1.80
CA LEU A 27 -4.40 4.97 -1.66
C LEU A 27 -4.18 5.53 -0.24
N PRO A 28 -5.11 6.29 0.36
CA PRO A 28 -4.95 6.75 1.73
C PRO A 28 -4.94 5.60 2.75
N HIS A 29 -5.73 4.53 2.52
CA HIS A 29 -5.72 3.35 3.39
C HIS A 29 -4.34 2.64 3.40
N TRP A 30 -3.70 2.48 2.24
CA TRP A 30 -2.37 1.90 2.17
C TRP A 30 -1.30 2.77 2.81
N ILE A 31 -1.40 4.11 2.69
CA ILE A 31 -0.49 5.04 3.38
C ILE A 31 -0.58 4.84 4.90
N GLU A 32 -1.79 4.86 5.45
CA GLU A 32 -2.04 4.64 6.88
C GLU A 32 -1.48 3.28 7.34
N HIS A 33 -1.77 2.21 6.60
CA HIS A 33 -1.29 0.87 6.94
C HIS A 33 0.24 0.75 6.88
N ASN A 34 0.87 1.42 5.91
CA ASN A 34 2.32 1.48 5.80
C ASN A 34 2.95 2.23 6.99
N GLU A 35 2.30 3.28 7.51
CA GLU A 35 2.74 4.00 8.72
C GLU A 35 2.64 3.10 9.97
N GLU A 36 1.58 2.31 10.11
CA GLU A 36 1.45 1.31 11.19
C GLU A 36 2.58 0.27 11.13
N HIS A 37 2.89 -0.23 9.94
CA HIS A 37 4.01 -1.16 9.73
C HIS A 37 5.35 -0.52 10.04
N ALA A 38 5.60 0.71 9.57
CA ALA A 38 6.82 1.46 9.85
C ALA A 38 7.03 1.64 11.36
N ALA A 39 6.02 2.07 12.11
CA ALA A 39 6.09 2.19 13.56
C ALA A 39 6.39 0.85 14.25
N GLY A 40 5.79 -0.24 13.77
CA GLY A 40 6.10 -1.59 14.24
C GLY A 40 7.56 -1.98 13.97
N PHE A 41 8.08 -1.67 12.79
CA PHE A 41 9.45 -1.96 12.38
C PHE A 41 10.45 -1.16 13.21
N GLU A 42 10.23 0.13 13.45
CA GLU A 42 11.08 0.96 14.32
C GLU A 42 11.21 0.37 15.72
N GLY A 43 10.10 -0.11 16.31
CA GLY A 43 10.11 -0.79 17.59
C GLY A 43 10.96 -2.07 17.60
N TRP A 44 10.96 -2.82 16.49
CA TRP A 44 11.79 -4.01 16.34
C TRP A 44 13.26 -3.71 16.02
N ALA A 45 13.55 -2.64 15.28
CA ALA A 45 14.92 -2.16 15.08
C ALA A 45 15.56 -1.80 16.43
N ALA A 46 14.84 -1.06 17.28
CA ALA A 46 15.31 -0.72 18.62
C ALA A 46 15.58 -1.98 19.48
N ARG A 47 14.70 -2.98 19.41
CA ARG A 47 14.90 -4.28 20.08
C ARG A 47 16.11 -5.03 19.54
N ALA A 48 16.31 -5.04 18.22
CA ALA A 48 17.47 -5.68 17.59
C ALA A 48 18.79 -5.06 18.08
N ARG A 49 18.84 -3.73 18.23
CA ARG A 49 20.01 -3.02 18.82
C ARG A 49 20.28 -3.46 20.25
N VAL A 50 19.24 -3.57 21.09
CA VAL A 50 19.38 -4.07 22.48
C VAL A 50 19.92 -5.51 22.52
N LEU A 51 19.58 -6.33 21.52
CA LEU A 51 20.06 -7.71 21.37
C LEU A 51 21.46 -7.81 20.73
N GLY A 52 22.12 -6.68 20.44
CA GLY A 52 23.42 -6.64 19.78
C GLY A 52 23.39 -7.02 18.29
N GLN A 53 22.21 -7.05 17.66
CA GLN A 53 22.00 -7.39 16.25
C GLN A 53 22.01 -6.13 15.39
N GLU A 54 23.16 -5.46 15.33
CA GLU A 54 23.32 -4.15 14.70
C GLU A 54 22.97 -4.17 13.20
N GLU A 55 23.49 -5.14 12.44
CA GLU A 55 23.17 -5.25 11.01
C GLU A 55 21.67 -5.49 10.77
N THR A 56 21.03 -6.31 11.61
CA THR A 56 19.58 -6.54 11.52
C THR A 56 18.80 -5.26 11.78
N ALA A 57 19.18 -4.48 12.80
CA ALA A 57 18.55 -3.20 13.08
C ALA A 57 18.65 -2.24 11.89
N LEU A 58 19.84 -2.13 11.28
CA LEU A 58 20.06 -1.29 10.11
C LEU A 58 19.19 -1.71 8.91
N ARG A 59 19.02 -3.01 8.68
CA ARG A 59 18.14 -3.50 7.60
C ARG A 59 16.66 -3.22 7.86
N ILE A 60 16.22 -3.26 9.12
CA ILE A 60 14.85 -2.91 9.50
C ILE A 60 14.62 -1.40 9.33
N GLU A 61 15.59 -0.57 9.73
CA GLU A 61 15.54 0.89 9.50
C GLU A 61 15.52 1.24 8.01
N GLU A 62 16.32 0.55 7.19
CA GLU A 62 16.26 0.69 5.72
C GLU A 62 14.86 0.35 5.17
N ALA A 63 14.17 -0.63 5.75
CA ALA A 63 12.80 -0.96 5.36
C ALA A 63 11.81 0.16 5.74
N VAL A 64 11.99 0.82 6.90
CA VAL A 64 11.20 1.98 7.32
C VAL A 64 11.37 3.14 6.33
N GLU A 65 12.61 3.45 5.94
CA GLU A 65 12.88 4.51 4.95
C GLU A 65 12.23 4.23 3.60
N ARG A 66 12.33 2.98 3.13
CA ARG A 66 11.69 2.53 1.88
C ARG A 66 10.16 2.63 1.97
N MET A 67 9.58 2.35 3.13
CA MET A 67 8.14 2.50 3.38
C MET A 67 7.72 3.97 3.28
N ALA A 68 8.50 4.89 3.85
CA ALA A 68 8.24 6.33 3.72
C ALA A 68 8.30 6.81 2.26
N ALA A 69 9.27 6.32 1.47
CA ALA A 69 9.34 6.61 0.04
C ALA A 69 8.16 6.02 -0.76
N CYS A 70 7.67 4.84 -0.36
CA CYS A 70 6.44 4.27 -0.89
C CYS A 70 5.25 5.21 -0.64
N ASN A 71 5.08 5.68 0.60
CA ASN A 71 4.00 6.59 0.97
C ASN A 71 4.03 7.91 0.19
N GLN A 72 5.21 8.47 -0.05
CA GLN A 72 5.36 9.66 -0.91
C GLN A 72 4.85 9.41 -2.33
N SER A 73 5.14 8.23 -2.88
CA SER A 73 4.70 7.84 -4.23
C SER A 73 3.19 7.62 -4.29
N LEU A 74 2.60 7.00 -3.25
CA LEU A 74 1.16 6.81 -3.13
C LEU A 74 0.42 8.13 -2.96
N ALA A 75 0.96 9.06 -2.18
CA ALA A 75 0.40 10.40 -2.01
C ALA A 75 0.42 11.20 -3.32
N ALA A 76 1.51 11.10 -4.10
CA ALA A 76 1.59 11.70 -5.43
C ALA A 76 0.58 11.07 -6.40
N ALA A 77 0.37 9.75 -6.33
CA ALA A 77 -0.65 9.07 -7.12
C ALA A 77 -2.06 9.57 -6.77
N LEU A 78 -2.37 9.78 -5.48
CA LEU A 78 -3.66 10.32 -5.05
C LEU A 78 -3.88 11.74 -5.58
N GLN A 79 -2.88 12.61 -5.47
CA GLN A 79 -2.94 13.98 -6.02
C GLN A 79 -3.19 13.97 -7.54
N ALA A 80 -2.58 13.04 -8.28
CA ALA A 80 -2.79 12.91 -9.72
C ALA A 80 -4.20 12.44 -10.11
N LEU A 81 -4.99 11.87 -9.19
CA LEU A 81 -6.40 11.51 -9.42
C LEU A 81 -7.38 12.64 -9.09
N GLU A 82 -6.90 13.68 -8.39
CA GLU A 82 -7.68 14.83 -7.93
C GLU A 82 -7.46 16.08 -8.79
N GLY A 83 -6.34 16.15 -9.52
CA GLY A 83 -6.04 17.17 -10.52
C GLY A 83 -6.60 16.86 -11.90
#